data_AF-A0A3N5GVZ8-F1
#
_entry.id   AF-A0A3N5GVZ8-F1
#
_cell.length_a   1.000
_cell.length_b   1.000
_cell.length_c   1.000
_cell.angle_alpha   90.00
_cell.angle_beta   90.00
_cell.angle_gamma   90.00
#
_symmetry.space_group_name_H-M   'P 1'
#
loop_
_entity.id
_entity.type
_entity.pdbx_description
1 polymer ?
#
loop_
_entity_poly.entity_id
_entity_poly.type
_entity_poly.pdbx_seq_one_letter_code
_entity_poly.pdbx_strand_id
1 'polypeptide(L)'
;MRRSAHNKKQNADDADKNPSALQVNSSPAGYNHPMTSPKTLLGVIIMGILVGLGIYTYRQVRSSAERTQYVWDFLTDPAANSQYMIKAGTRCGGAPFIFPTDGMAGYLWDDSFNPGHRHQGIDIFAGTDVGVTPVIAAYSGYLTRAPEWKSAVIVRVPSDPLKPGRQIWTYYTHMADSDGNSFISADFPPGTNEQYIEAGTLIGYQGNYSGDPGNPVGVHLHFSIVRDDGSGRYLNELDIENTYDPSPYLGLRLNANDNTDQIPVCEGQ
;
A
#
# COMPACT_ATOMS: atom_id res chain seq x y z
N MET A 1 -12.20 -0.84 65.71
CA MET A 1 -11.84 -1.75 66.83
C MET A 1 -12.09 -3.18 66.34
N ARG A 2 -11.10 -4.10 66.39
CA ARG A 2 -10.85 -5.10 67.47
C ARG A 2 -12.11 -5.97 67.75
N ARG A 3 -12.12 -7.32 67.71
CA ARG A 3 -11.14 -8.45 67.63
C ARG A 3 -11.79 -9.60 66.79
N SER A 4 -11.17 -10.63 66.21
CA SER A 4 -9.99 -11.49 66.52
C SER A 4 -10.18 -12.54 67.64
N ALA A 5 -9.52 -13.71 67.49
CA ALA A 5 -9.49 -14.90 68.38
C ALA A 5 -10.77 -15.76 68.43
N HIS A 6 -10.76 -17.09 68.66
CA HIS A 6 -9.70 -18.12 68.86
C HIS A 6 -10.34 -19.51 68.56
N ASN A 7 -9.70 -20.51 67.91
CA ASN A 7 -8.58 -21.40 68.34
C ASN A 7 -8.96 -22.50 69.37
N LYS A 8 -8.31 -23.69 69.23
CA LYS A 8 -8.28 -24.92 70.09
C LYS A 8 -9.31 -26.04 69.79
N LYS A 9 -8.99 -27.34 69.92
CA LYS A 9 -7.71 -28.12 69.96
C LYS A 9 -8.04 -29.62 70.13
N GLN A 10 -7.22 -30.55 69.58
CA GLN A 10 -6.86 -31.91 70.13
C GLN A 10 -8.03 -32.91 70.41
N ASN A 11 -7.91 -34.23 70.61
CA ASN A 11 -6.89 -35.32 70.60
C ASN A 11 -7.71 -36.64 70.40
N ALA A 12 -7.23 -37.88 70.14
CA ALA A 12 -6.00 -38.47 69.57
C ALA A 12 -6.20 -40.02 69.49
N ASP A 13 -5.09 -40.77 69.38
CA ASP A 13 -4.85 -42.17 69.80
C ASP A 13 -5.29 -43.39 68.94
N ASP A 14 -4.34 -44.35 68.90
CA ASP A 14 -4.36 -45.79 68.58
C ASP A 14 -4.78 -46.36 67.20
N ALA A 15 -4.20 -47.48 66.70
CA ALA A 15 -2.88 -48.10 66.92
C ALA A 15 -2.61 -49.25 65.89
N ASP A 16 -1.31 -49.52 65.65
CA ASP A 16 -0.68 -50.85 65.41
C ASP A 16 -0.60 -51.52 64.00
N LYS A 17 0.50 -52.29 63.83
CA LYS A 17 0.86 -53.32 62.80
C LYS A 17 1.58 -52.94 61.48
N ASN A 18 2.89 -52.65 61.61
CA ASN A 18 4.07 -53.46 61.17
C ASN A 18 3.93 -54.50 60.02
N PRO A 19 5.02 -54.93 59.28
CA PRO A 19 6.37 -54.36 59.08
C PRO A 19 6.91 -54.37 57.60
N SER A 20 8.14 -53.84 57.42
CA SER A 20 9.19 -54.26 56.45
C SER A 20 9.04 -54.02 54.93
N ALA A 21 9.72 -52.97 54.44
CA ALA A 21 10.48 -53.01 53.18
C ALA A 21 11.67 -52.04 53.24
N LEU A 22 12.87 -52.47 52.81
CA LEU A 22 14.04 -51.59 52.72
C LEU A 22 13.87 -50.59 51.57
N GLN A 23 14.23 -49.32 51.77
CA GLN A 23 14.73 -48.46 50.69
C GLN A 23 15.96 -47.65 51.08
N VAL A 24 16.81 -47.45 50.09
CA VAL A 24 18.19 -46.99 50.20
C VAL A 24 18.25 -45.47 50.09
N ASN A 25 18.98 -44.81 51.00
CA ASN A 25 19.35 -43.42 50.84
C ASN A 25 20.32 -43.26 49.66
N SER A 26 19.90 -42.57 48.61
CA SER A 26 20.78 -42.05 47.57
C SER A 26 20.47 -40.58 47.31
N SER A 27 21.47 -39.71 47.48
CA SER A 27 21.36 -38.29 47.15
C SER A 27 21.14 -38.12 45.64
N PRO A 28 20.23 -37.23 45.18
CA PRO A 28 20.09 -36.95 43.77
C PRO A 28 21.34 -36.22 43.26
N ALA A 29 22.00 -36.81 42.25
CA ALA A 29 23.10 -36.15 41.55
C ALA A 29 22.59 -34.87 40.85
N GLY A 30 23.35 -33.78 40.96
CA GLY A 30 22.99 -32.51 40.36
C GLY A 30 22.87 -32.60 38.84
N TYR A 31 21.68 -32.30 38.32
CA TYR A 31 21.44 -32.22 36.88
C TYR A 31 22.06 -30.93 36.34
N ASN A 32 23.28 -31.02 35.83
CA ASN A 32 23.93 -29.89 35.17
C ASN A 32 23.24 -29.62 33.84
N HIS A 33 22.40 -28.58 33.78
CA HIS A 33 21.91 -28.07 32.50
C HIS A 33 23.10 -27.65 31.63
N PRO A 34 23.24 -28.17 30.39
CA PRO A 34 24.31 -27.74 29.51
C PRO A 34 24.09 -26.28 29.12
N MET A 35 24.90 -25.38 29.67
CA MET A 35 24.90 -23.98 29.27
C MET A 35 25.26 -23.89 27.78
N THR A 36 24.30 -23.41 26.97
CA THR A 36 24.53 -23.14 25.55
C THR A 36 25.68 -22.14 25.42
N SER A 37 26.71 -22.51 24.64
CA SER A 37 27.88 -21.64 24.53
C SER A 37 27.48 -20.28 23.93
N PRO A 38 28.14 -19.17 24.29
CA PRO A 38 27.87 -17.86 23.71
C PRO A 38 27.97 -17.86 22.17
N LYS A 39 28.85 -18.70 21.61
CA LYS A 39 29.03 -18.87 20.15
C LYS A 39 27.81 -19.52 19.49
N THR A 40 27.24 -20.56 20.12
CA THR A 40 26.00 -21.20 19.63
C THR A 40 24.79 -20.28 19.76
N LEU A 41 24.70 -19.50 20.85
CA LEU A 41 23.63 -18.51 21.01
C LEU A 41 23.72 -17.42 19.92
N LEU A 42 24.92 -16.88 19.68
CA LEU A 42 25.15 -15.90 18.62
C LEU A 42 24.84 -16.45 17.22
N GLY A 43 25.22 -17.71 16.93
CA GLY A 43 24.89 -18.36 15.67
C GLY A 43 23.38 -18.51 15.43
N VAL A 44 22.62 -18.87 16.47
CA VAL A 44 21.14 -18.94 16.41
C VAL A 44 20.52 -17.55 16.20
N ILE A 45 21.04 -16.52 16.86
CA ILE A 45 20.57 -15.13 16.68
C ILE A 45 20.83 -14.66 15.24
N ILE A 46 22.03 -14.88 14.69
CA ILE A 46 22.36 -14.51 13.31
C ILE A 46 21.48 -15.26 12.31
N MET A 47 21.28 -16.58 12.49
CA MET A 47 20.38 -17.35 11.64
C MET A 47 18.93 -16.83 11.73
N GLY A 48 18.45 -16.51 12.94
CA GLY A 48 17.12 -15.91 13.14
C GLY A 48 16.95 -14.55 12.44
N ILE A 49 17.98 -13.71 12.47
CA ILE A 49 18.00 -12.42 11.74
C ILE A 49 17.99 -12.66 10.23
N LEU A 50 18.80 -13.57 9.71
CA LEU A 50 18.86 -13.88 8.27
C LEU A 50 17.55 -14.48 7.74
N VAL A 51 16.93 -15.40 8.50
CA VAL A 51 15.62 -15.97 8.16
C VAL A 51 14.53 -14.91 8.26
N GLY A 52 14.54 -14.07 9.30
CA GLY A 52 13.60 -12.96 9.46
C GLY A 52 13.69 -11.94 8.32
N LEU A 53 14.91 -11.57 7.92
CA LEU A 53 15.17 -10.68 6.79
C LEU A 53 14.73 -11.30 5.47
N GLY A 54 15.01 -12.59 5.24
CA GLY A 54 14.57 -13.32 4.04
C GLY A 54 13.05 -13.46 3.94
N ILE A 55 12.35 -13.68 5.05
CA ILE A 55 10.87 -13.68 5.09
C ILE A 55 10.34 -12.27 4.82
N TYR A 56 10.95 -11.25 5.40
CA TYR A 56 10.55 -9.86 5.21
C TYR A 56 10.69 -9.42 3.73
N THR A 57 11.85 -9.66 3.10
CA THR A 57 12.06 -9.30 1.69
C THR A 57 11.20 -10.14 0.75
N TYR A 58 11.02 -11.44 1.02
CA TYR A 58 10.11 -12.29 0.24
C TYR A 58 8.67 -11.77 0.28
N ARG A 59 8.17 -11.38 1.45
CA ARG A 59 6.80 -10.86 1.60
C ARG A 59 6.60 -9.51 0.91
N GLN A 60 7.63 -8.67 0.82
CA GLN A 60 7.56 -7.36 0.15
C GLN A 60 7.47 -7.47 -1.38
N VAL A 61 8.16 -8.44 -1.99
CA VAL A 61 8.25 -8.56 -3.46
C VAL A 61 7.24 -9.56 -4.05
N ARG A 62 6.78 -10.54 -3.26
CA ARG A 62 5.88 -11.61 -3.76
C ARG A 62 4.55 -11.08 -4.31
N SER A 63 3.86 -10.24 -3.55
CA SER A 63 2.54 -9.69 -3.95
C SER A 63 2.64 -8.93 -5.26
N SER A 64 3.67 -8.09 -5.38
CA SER A 64 3.95 -7.31 -6.59
C SER A 64 4.27 -8.20 -7.80
N ALA A 65 4.98 -9.31 -7.60
CA ALA A 65 5.25 -10.29 -8.66
C ALA A 65 4.00 -11.07 -9.12
N GLU A 66 3.12 -11.48 -8.21
CA GLU A 66 1.83 -12.09 -8.56
C GLU A 66 0.93 -11.07 -9.28
N ARG A 67 0.95 -9.80 -8.86
CA ARG A 67 0.24 -8.70 -9.51
C ARG A 67 0.73 -8.41 -10.94
N THR A 68 2.05 -8.47 -11.16
CA THR A 68 2.66 -8.35 -12.50
C THR A 68 2.09 -9.38 -13.48
N GLN A 69 1.81 -10.62 -13.05
CA GLN A 69 1.20 -11.63 -13.92
C GLN A 69 -0.20 -11.20 -14.39
N TYR A 70 -1.06 -10.73 -13.49
CA TYR A 70 -2.39 -10.22 -13.86
C TYR A 70 -2.31 -9.02 -14.82
N VAL A 71 -1.33 -8.13 -14.65
CA VAL A 71 -1.11 -7.01 -15.59
C VAL A 71 -0.73 -7.52 -16.98
N TRP A 72 0.16 -8.52 -17.09
CA TRP A 72 0.50 -9.13 -18.38
C TRP A 72 -0.68 -9.86 -19.02
N ASP A 73 -1.45 -10.61 -18.25
CA ASP A 73 -2.64 -11.32 -18.73
C ASP A 73 -3.69 -10.32 -19.26
N PHE A 74 -3.95 -9.25 -18.50
CA PHE A 74 -4.84 -8.17 -18.91
C PHE A 74 -4.35 -7.44 -20.16
N LEU A 75 -3.06 -7.05 -20.24
CA LEU A 75 -2.52 -6.36 -21.41
C LEU A 75 -2.43 -7.24 -22.67
N THR A 76 -2.41 -8.57 -22.50
CA THR A 76 -2.41 -9.52 -23.63
C THR A 76 -3.81 -9.70 -24.22
N ASP A 77 -4.85 -9.74 -23.38
CA ASP A 77 -6.24 -9.76 -23.82
C ASP A 77 -7.14 -8.95 -22.86
N PRO A 78 -7.28 -7.62 -23.07
CA PRO A 78 -8.10 -6.77 -22.20
C PRO A 78 -9.59 -7.11 -22.27
N ALA A 79 -10.05 -7.72 -23.37
CA ALA A 79 -11.44 -8.06 -23.56
C ALA A 79 -11.83 -9.32 -22.75
N ALA A 80 -10.98 -10.36 -22.78
CA ALA A 80 -11.13 -11.56 -21.96
C ALA A 80 -10.92 -11.29 -20.46
N ASN A 81 -10.24 -10.20 -20.10
CA ASN A 81 -9.99 -9.78 -18.72
C ASN A 81 -10.81 -8.56 -18.28
N SER A 82 -11.91 -8.26 -18.99
CA SER A 82 -12.76 -7.09 -18.75
C SER A 82 -13.39 -7.02 -17.37
N GLN A 83 -13.47 -8.15 -16.63
CA GLN A 83 -13.90 -8.19 -15.23
C GLN A 83 -13.03 -7.36 -14.27
N TYR A 84 -11.80 -7.01 -14.67
CA TYR A 84 -10.90 -6.16 -13.89
C TYR A 84 -10.99 -4.67 -14.27
N MET A 85 -11.78 -4.31 -15.29
CA MET A 85 -11.92 -2.92 -15.72
C MET A 85 -12.90 -2.14 -14.84
N ILE A 86 -12.45 -0.98 -14.37
CA ILE A 86 -13.29 0.06 -13.79
C ILE A 86 -13.42 1.17 -14.84
N LYS A 87 -14.63 1.74 -14.98
CA LYS A 87 -14.89 2.84 -15.92
C LYS A 87 -14.57 4.20 -15.32
N ALA A 88 -14.00 5.10 -16.12
CA ALA A 88 -13.82 6.51 -15.77
C ALA A 88 -15.14 7.09 -15.23
N GLY A 89 -15.06 7.81 -14.12
CA GLY A 89 -16.20 8.46 -13.49
C GLY A 89 -17.02 7.54 -12.57
N THR A 90 -16.69 6.25 -12.52
CA THR A 90 -17.29 5.31 -11.56
C THR A 90 -16.89 5.68 -10.14
N ARG A 91 -17.85 5.63 -9.21
CA ARG A 91 -17.63 5.80 -7.77
C ARG A 91 -17.86 4.46 -7.08
N CYS A 92 -16.81 3.82 -6.57
CA CYS A 92 -16.98 2.57 -5.83
C CYS A 92 -17.55 2.87 -4.44
N GLY A 93 -18.72 2.30 -4.12
CA GLY A 93 -19.38 2.49 -2.83
C GLY A 93 -19.62 3.95 -2.46
N GLY A 94 -19.39 4.29 -1.18
CA GLY A 94 -19.56 5.64 -0.65
C GLY A 94 -18.32 6.55 -0.77
N ALA A 95 -17.33 6.18 -1.58
CA ALA A 95 -16.04 6.88 -1.64
C ALA A 95 -16.17 8.31 -2.20
N PRO A 96 -15.32 9.27 -1.76
CA PRO A 96 -15.43 10.66 -2.17
C PRO A 96 -14.92 10.95 -3.59
N PHE A 97 -13.98 10.17 -4.12
CA PHE A 97 -13.45 10.38 -5.48
C PHE A 97 -14.16 9.47 -6.49
N ILE A 98 -14.08 9.86 -7.77
CA ILE A 98 -14.42 9.00 -8.91
C ILE A 98 -13.13 8.41 -9.50
N PHE A 99 -13.24 7.25 -10.14
CA PHE A 99 -12.10 6.60 -10.78
C PHE A 99 -11.62 7.42 -11.99
N PRO A 100 -10.31 7.74 -12.11
CA PRO A 100 -9.83 8.81 -12.99
C PRO A 100 -9.67 8.43 -14.47
N THR A 101 -9.82 7.16 -14.84
CA THR A 101 -9.62 6.67 -16.22
C THR A 101 -10.33 5.33 -16.38
N ASP A 102 -10.64 4.92 -17.61
CA ASP A 102 -10.95 3.52 -17.89
C ASP A 102 -9.69 2.68 -17.62
N GLY A 103 -9.85 1.52 -16.96
CA GLY A 103 -8.77 0.54 -16.83
C GLY A 103 -8.81 -0.31 -15.56
N MET A 104 -7.83 -1.20 -15.46
CA MET A 104 -7.55 -2.06 -14.31
C MET A 104 -6.52 -1.39 -13.38
N ALA A 105 -6.80 -1.33 -12.07
CA ALA A 105 -5.82 -0.91 -11.06
C ALA A 105 -4.74 -1.99 -10.88
N GLY A 106 -3.70 -1.92 -11.71
CA GLY A 106 -2.74 -3.00 -11.95
C GLY A 106 -1.53 -2.97 -11.03
N TYR A 107 -1.08 -1.82 -10.53
CA TYR A 107 -0.11 -1.73 -9.42
C TYR A 107 -0.64 -0.81 -8.32
N LEU A 108 -0.38 -1.15 -7.06
CA LEU A 108 -1.01 -0.56 -5.88
C LEU A 108 -0.07 0.32 -5.07
N TRP A 109 -0.64 1.11 -4.15
CA TRP A 109 0.13 1.89 -3.21
C TRP A 109 0.91 0.94 -2.28
N ASP A 110 2.20 1.18 -2.14
CA ASP A 110 3.17 0.36 -1.41
C ASP A 110 3.49 -1.02 -2.02
N ASP A 111 3.20 -1.26 -3.31
CA ASP A 111 3.83 -2.38 -4.02
C ASP A 111 5.36 -2.17 -4.11
N SER A 112 6.14 -3.25 -4.08
CA SER A 112 7.61 -3.19 -4.14
C SER A 112 8.17 -4.21 -5.14
N PHE A 113 8.57 -3.72 -6.30
CA PHE A 113 9.19 -4.53 -7.36
C PHE A 113 10.69 -4.75 -7.16
N ASN A 114 11.34 -3.86 -6.40
CA ASN A 114 12.76 -3.94 -6.05
C ASN A 114 12.94 -3.48 -4.59
N PRO A 115 13.81 -4.12 -3.79
CA PRO A 115 14.05 -3.71 -2.40
C PRO A 115 14.35 -2.20 -2.27
N GLY A 116 13.70 -1.55 -1.31
CA GLY A 116 13.83 -0.12 -1.05
C GLY A 116 13.03 0.81 -1.97
N HIS A 117 12.33 0.27 -2.98
CA HIS A 117 11.43 1.03 -3.85
C HIS A 117 9.98 0.65 -3.52
N ARG A 118 9.19 1.62 -3.07
CA ARG A 118 7.79 1.47 -2.62
C ARG A 118 6.93 2.36 -3.50
N HIS A 119 5.91 1.80 -4.13
CA HIS A 119 5.10 2.49 -5.13
C HIS A 119 4.16 3.55 -4.51
N GLN A 120 4.24 4.78 -4.98
CA GLN A 120 3.72 5.97 -4.28
C GLN A 120 2.25 6.31 -4.60
N GLY A 121 1.65 5.59 -5.55
CA GLY A 121 0.29 5.77 -6.05
C GLY A 121 -0.31 4.47 -6.54
N ILE A 122 -1.15 4.54 -7.57
CA ILE A 122 -1.70 3.38 -8.29
C ILE A 122 -1.46 3.55 -9.78
N ASP A 123 -1.16 2.44 -10.46
CA ASP A 123 -1.04 2.40 -11.92
C ASP A 123 -2.29 1.75 -12.52
N ILE A 124 -2.95 2.48 -13.42
CA ILE A 124 -4.22 2.09 -14.02
C ILE A 124 -4.00 1.85 -15.52
N PHE A 125 -4.14 0.59 -15.92
CA PHE A 125 -3.85 0.11 -17.27
C PHE A 125 -5.15 -0.02 -18.07
N ALA A 126 -5.23 0.63 -19.23
CA ALA A 126 -6.40 0.55 -20.10
C ALA A 126 -6.35 -0.58 -21.15
N GLY A 127 -5.15 -1.06 -21.50
CA GLY A 127 -4.95 -2.01 -22.60
C GLY A 127 -5.11 -1.38 -23.99
N THR A 128 -4.99 -0.05 -24.09
CA THR A 128 -5.07 0.71 -25.35
C THR A 128 -3.71 1.30 -25.74
N ASP A 129 -3.60 1.76 -26.99
CA ASP A 129 -2.45 2.57 -27.44
C ASP A 129 -2.31 3.91 -26.69
N VAL A 130 -1.14 4.54 -26.85
CA VAL A 130 -0.83 5.88 -26.34
C VAL A 130 -1.81 6.94 -26.86
N GLY A 131 -2.19 7.88 -26.00
CA GLY A 131 -3.09 8.98 -26.36
C GLY A 131 -4.56 8.60 -26.59
N VAL A 132 -4.94 7.32 -26.38
CA VAL A 132 -6.30 6.84 -26.65
C VAL A 132 -7.22 6.95 -25.44
N THR A 133 -6.80 6.45 -24.27
CA THR A 133 -7.70 6.37 -23.11
C THR A 133 -7.77 7.69 -22.32
N PRO A 134 -8.97 8.28 -22.13
CA PRO A 134 -9.12 9.55 -21.42
C PRO A 134 -8.79 9.48 -19.92
N VAL A 135 -8.16 10.54 -19.42
CA VAL A 135 -7.89 10.80 -18.00
C VAL A 135 -8.73 11.99 -17.56
N ILE A 136 -9.50 11.82 -16.49
CA ILE A 136 -10.39 12.82 -15.90
C ILE A 136 -10.02 13.13 -14.43
N ALA A 137 -10.45 14.30 -13.95
CA ALA A 137 -10.25 14.69 -12.55
C ALA A 137 -11.04 13.78 -11.60
N ALA A 138 -10.33 13.11 -10.68
CA ALA A 138 -10.92 12.23 -9.65
C ALA A 138 -11.79 12.99 -8.64
N TYR A 139 -11.52 14.29 -8.45
CA TYR A 139 -12.24 15.17 -7.53
C TYR A 139 -12.14 16.63 -7.99
N SER A 140 -13.10 17.48 -7.60
CA SER A 140 -13.07 18.91 -7.91
C SER A 140 -11.96 19.62 -7.11
N GLY A 141 -11.27 20.57 -7.75
CA GLY A 141 -10.13 21.24 -7.14
C GLY A 141 -9.49 22.25 -8.07
N TYR A 142 -8.24 22.64 -7.78
CA TYR A 142 -7.51 23.66 -8.52
C TYR A 142 -6.31 23.03 -9.23
N LEU A 143 -6.39 22.93 -10.56
CA LEU A 143 -5.36 22.31 -11.40
C LEU A 143 -4.20 23.27 -11.64
N THR A 144 -2.99 22.74 -11.50
CA THR A 144 -1.72 23.36 -11.84
C THR A 144 -0.92 22.42 -12.74
N ARG A 145 -0.33 23.00 -13.79
CA ARG A 145 0.61 22.37 -14.71
C ARG A 145 1.81 23.29 -14.85
N ALA A 146 2.94 22.93 -14.25
CA ALA A 146 4.14 23.75 -14.35
C ALA A 146 4.62 23.86 -15.83
N PRO A 147 5.31 24.95 -16.22
CA PRO A 147 5.73 25.18 -17.61
C PRO A 147 6.60 24.06 -18.21
N GLU A 148 7.35 23.34 -17.38
CA GLU A 148 8.23 22.24 -17.76
C GLU A 148 7.55 20.85 -17.73
N TRP A 149 6.30 20.76 -17.24
CA TRP A 149 5.59 19.48 -17.12
C TRP A 149 5.00 19.03 -18.46
N LYS A 150 5.71 18.10 -19.10
CA LYS A 150 5.29 17.42 -20.34
C LYS A 150 4.09 16.49 -20.13
N SER A 151 4.14 15.66 -19.08
CA SER A 151 3.29 14.47 -18.92
C SER A 151 2.45 14.47 -17.64
N ALA A 152 2.54 15.52 -16.82
CA ALA A 152 1.92 15.55 -15.49
C ALA A 152 1.12 16.83 -15.22
N VAL A 153 0.11 16.69 -14.36
CA VAL A 153 -0.60 17.80 -13.69
C VAL A 153 -0.82 17.46 -12.22
N ILE A 154 -1.08 18.48 -11.41
CA ILE A 154 -1.48 18.31 -10.01
C ILE A 154 -2.75 19.12 -9.74
N VAL A 155 -3.66 18.58 -8.92
CA VAL A 155 -4.92 19.24 -8.57
C VAL A 155 -5.01 19.38 -7.05
N ARG A 156 -5.02 20.62 -6.56
CA ARG A 156 -5.15 20.97 -5.15
C ARG A 156 -6.58 20.79 -4.66
N VAL A 157 -6.76 20.08 -3.56
CA VAL A 157 -8.04 19.91 -2.85
C VAL A 157 -7.91 20.61 -1.49
N PRO A 158 -8.47 21.84 -1.32
CA PRO A 158 -8.19 22.68 -0.14
C PRO A 158 -8.72 22.11 1.18
N SER A 159 -9.79 21.30 1.11
CA SER A 159 -10.32 20.55 2.24
C SER A 159 -10.59 19.13 1.81
N ASP A 160 -9.73 18.24 2.28
CA ASP A 160 -9.82 16.80 2.15
C ASP A 160 -11.20 16.28 2.62
N PRO A 161 -11.92 15.50 1.80
CA PRO A 161 -13.24 14.97 2.14
C PRO A 161 -13.21 13.94 3.28
N LEU A 162 -12.07 13.31 3.57
CA LEU A 162 -11.90 12.36 4.67
C LEU A 162 -11.43 13.03 5.97
N LYS A 163 -10.77 14.20 5.87
CA LYS A 163 -10.30 15.00 7.03
C LYS A 163 -10.46 16.50 6.77
N PRO A 164 -11.66 17.07 6.98
CA PRO A 164 -11.92 18.48 6.71
C PRO A 164 -10.90 19.42 7.38
N GLY A 165 -10.46 20.45 6.65
CA GLY A 165 -9.42 21.38 7.10
C GLY A 165 -7.97 20.92 6.83
N ARG A 166 -7.75 19.70 6.35
CA ARG A 166 -6.47 19.28 5.74
C ARG A 166 -6.50 19.58 4.24
N GLN A 167 -5.43 20.17 3.70
CA GLN A 167 -5.22 20.23 2.25
C GLN A 167 -4.53 18.94 1.76
N ILE A 168 -4.93 18.46 0.59
CA ILE A 168 -4.26 17.38 -0.14
C ILE A 168 -4.14 17.75 -1.62
N TRP A 169 -3.36 16.97 -2.35
CA TRP A 169 -3.14 17.13 -3.78
C TRP A 169 -3.38 15.80 -4.48
N THR A 170 -3.95 15.81 -5.68
CA THR A 170 -4.02 14.63 -6.55
C THR A 170 -3.10 14.82 -7.74
N TYR A 171 -2.26 13.84 -8.03
CA TYR A 171 -1.22 13.89 -9.06
C TYR A 171 -1.52 12.86 -10.15
N TYR A 172 -1.33 13.26 -11.40
CA TYR A 172 -1.62 12.49 -12.60
C TYR A 172 -0.39 12.59 -13.49
N THR A 173 0.23 11.47 -13.89
CA THR A 173 1.44 11.48 -14.72
C THR A 173 1.41 10.44 -15.85
N HIS A 174 2.50 10.35 -16.61
CA HIS A 174 2.68 9.56 -17.85
C HIS A 174 1.78 9.97 -19.03
N MET A 175 1.07 11.11 -18.97
CA MET A 175 0.19 11.63 -20.03
C MET A 175 0.97 12.31 -21.19
N ALA A 176 1.94 11.60 -21.78
CA ALA A 176 2.68 11.97 -22.97
C ALA A 176 3.25 10.72 -23.66
N ASP A 177 3.64 10.82 -24.93
CA ASP A 177 4.35 9.74 -25.63
C ASP A 177 5.82 9.62 -25.17
N SER A 178 6.56 8.65 -25.71
CA SER A 178 7.98 8.43 -25.36
C SER A 178 8.88 9.64 -25.60
N ASP A 179 8.64 10.41 -26.66
CA ASP A 179 9.43 11.64 -26.96
C ASP A 179 9.05 12.81 -26.02
N GLY A 180 7.90 12.68 -25.36
CA GLY A 180 7.35 13.64 -24.42
C GLY A 180 6.41 14.65 -25.09
N ASN A 181 5.82 14.31 -26.24
CA ASN A 181 4.72 15.06 -26.80
C ASN A 181 3.49 14.86 -25.90
N SER A 182 2.97 15.97 -25.38
CA SER A 182 1.96 15.95 -24.31
C SER A 182 0.59 15.52 -24.80
N PHE A 183 -0.08 14.67 -24.02
CA PHE A 183 -1.50 14.33 -24.17
C PHE A 183 -2.40 15.03 -23.12
N ILE A 184 -1.88 16.01 -22.38
CA ILE A 184 -2.68 16.89 -21.51
C ILE A 184 -3.53 17.81 -22.39
N SER A 185 -4.79 18.04 -22.00
CA SER A 185 -5.75 18.88 -22.74
C SER A 185 -5.17 20.27 -23.04
N ALA A 186 -5.53 20.80 -24.21
CA ALA A 186 -5.22 22.17 -24.61
C ALA A 186 -5.85 23.23 -23.70
N ASP A 187 -6.87 22.86 -22.90
CA ASP A 187 -7.47 23.71 -21.86
C ASP A 187 -6.52 23.95 -20.66
N PHE A 188 -5.47 23.13 -20.53
CA PHE A 188 -4.45 23.21 -19.49
C PHE A 188 -3.04 23.34 -20.11
N PRO A 189 -2.74 24.47 -20.79
CA PRO A 189 -1.43 24.72 -21.36
C PRO A 189 -0.32 24.76 -20.29
N PRO A 190 0.95 24.55 -20.65
CA PRO A 190 2.07 24.69 -19.73
C PRO A 190 2.07 26.07 -19.06
N GLY A 191 2.15 26.11 -17.73
CA GLY A 191 2.01 27.34 -16.94
C GLY A 191 0.59 27.61 -16.41
N THR A 192 -0.40 26.76 -16.69
CA THR A 192 -1.69 26.78 -15.97
C THR A 192 -1.44 26.66 -14.47
N ASN A 193 -2.05 27.55 -13.68
CA ASN A 193 -1.86 27.63 -12.24
C ASN A 193 -3.20 27.87 -11.54
N GLU A 194 -3.53 27.01 -10.59
CA GLU A 194 -4.69 27.13 -9.71
C GLU A 194 -6.04 27.32 -10.45
N GLN A 195 -6.19 26.68 -11.62
CA GLN A 195 -7.41 26.74 -12.41
C GLN A 195 -8.46 25.79 -11.82
N TYR A 196 -9.60 26.32 -11.38
CA TYR A 196 -10.67 25.47 -10.85
C TYR A 196 -11.23 24.53 -11.91
N ILE A 197 -11.38 23.25 -11.54
CA ILE A 197 -12.00 22.19 -12.35
C ILE A 197 -12.94 21.34 -11.51
N GLU A 198 -13.96 20.77 -12.15
CA GLU A 198 -14.90 19.84 -11.52
C GLU A 198 -14.44 18.39 -11.67
N ALA A 199 -14.82 17.52 -10.73
CA ALA A 199 -14.67 16.08 -10.87
C ALA A 199 -15.31 15.61 -12.20
N GLY A 200 -14.57 14.86 -13.00
CA GLY A 200 -15.00 14.45 -14.35
C GLY A 200 -14.52 15.35 -15.49
N THR A 201 -13.88 16.49 -15.20
CA THR A 201 -13.22 17.31 -16.23
C THR A 201 -12.10 16.51 -16.91
N LEU A 202 -12.07 16.50 -18.25
CA LEU A 202 -11.03 15.86 -19.06
C LEU A 202 -9.68 16.56 -18.83
N ILE A 203 -8.72 15.87 -18.21
CA ILE A 203 -7.36 16.35 -17.98
C ILE A 203 -6.47 16.06 -19.21
N GLY A 204 -6.64 14.90 -19.84
CA GLY A 204 -5.78 14.45 -20.93
C GLY A 204 -6.02 12.99 -21.29
N TYR A 205 -4.98 12.29 -21.75
CA TYR A 205 -5.05 10.88 -22.11
C TYR A 205 -3.82 10.11 -21.57
N GLN A 206 -3.98 8.80 -21.35
CA GLN A 206 -2.88 7.92 -20.95
C GLN A 206 -1.73 7.93 -21.97
N GLY A 207 -0.50 7.76 -21.51
CA GLY A 207 0.69 7.68 -22.34
C GLY A 207 1.75 6.79 -21.70
N ASN A 208 3.00 6.96 -22.13
CA ASN A 208 4.12 6.10 -21.73
C ASN A 208 5.44 6.87 -21.45
N TYR A 209 5.40 8.19 -21.30
CA TYR A 209 6.58 9.00 -20.98
C TYR A 209 7.11 8.71 -19.57
N SER A 210 8.35 8.24 -19.48
CA SER A 210 9.03 7.93 -18.20
C SER A 210 9.86 9.09 -17.62
N GLY A 211 10.08 10.16 -18.41
CA GLY A 211 11.15 11.13 -18.17
C GLY A 211 12.38 10.91 -19.05
N ASP A 212 12.57 9.70 -19.58
CA ASP A 212 13.66 9.32 -20.49
C ASP A 212 13.09 8.69 -21.78
N PRO A 213 13.17 9.38 -22.95
CA PRO A 213 12.70 8.84 -24.22
C PRO A 213 13.35 7.51 -24.65
N GLY A 214 14.56 7.21 -24.16
CA GLY A 214 15.22 5.93 -24.43
C GLY A 214 14.64 4.74 -23.65
N ASN A 215 13.87 5.00 -22.59
CA ASN A 215 13.34 4.00 -21.66
C ASN A 215 11.88 4.31 -21.28
N PRO A 216 10.91 4.24 -22.21
CA PRO A 216 9.50 4.48 -21.90
C PRO A 216 8.93 3.40 -20.96
N VAL A 217 7.86 3.77 -20.24
CA VAL A 217 7.08 2.83 -19.41
C VAL A 217 6.00 2.12 -20.25
N GLY A 218 5.19 1.25 -19.64
CA GLY A 218 3.95 0.76 -20.28
C GLY A 218 2.90 1.88 -20.42
N VAL A 219 1.89 1.69 -21.26
CA VAL A 219 0.77 2.66 -21.36
C VAL A 219 -0.13 2.54 -20.12
N HIS A 220 -0.16 3.59 -19.31
CA HIS A 220 -0.99 3.67 -18.11
C HIS A 220 -1.22 5.12 -17.65
N LEU A 221 -2.12 5.29 -16.68
CA LEU A 221 -2.10 6.45 -15.79
C LEU A 221 -1.47 6.03 -14.46
N HIS A 222 -0.44 6.75 -14.01
CA HIS A 222 -0.09 6.74 -12.59
C HIS A 222 -0.87 7.85 -11.86
N PHE A 223 -1.54 7.49 -10.78
CA PHE A 223 -2.35 8.39 -9.95
C PHE A 223 -1.97 8.27 -8.47
N SER A 224 -1.62 9.39 -7.83
CA SER A 224 -1.28 9.42 -6.41
C SER A 224 -1.94 10.58 -5.66
N ILE A 225 -2.05 10.44 -4.34
CA ILE A 225 -2.61 11.46 -3.44
C ILE A 225 -1.49 11.97 -2.55
N VAL A 226 -1.03 13.19 -2.83
CA VAL A 226 0.18 13.79 -2.26
C VAL A 226 -0.19 14.69 -1.07
N ARG A 227 0.67 14.66 -0.05
CA ARG A 227 0.58 15.46 1.17
C ARG A 227 0.91 16.92 0.89
N ASP A 228 0.25 17.80 1.62
CA ASP A 228 0.66 19.20 1.73
C ASP A 228 1.86 19.34 2.68
N ASP A 229 2.74 20.31 2.42
CA ASP A 229 3.91 20.63 3.23
C ASP A 229 3.59 21.45 4.50
N GLY A 230 2.32 21.80 4.70
CA GLY A 230 1.84 22.62 5.81
C GLY A 230 1.91 24.13 5.54
N SER A 231 2.44 24.54 4.37
CA SER A 231 2.46 25.92 3.87
C SER A 231 1.58 26.12 2.64
N GLY A 232 0.82 25.10 2.23
CA GLY A 232 -0.06 25.16 1.06
C GLY A 232 0.64 24.75 -0.24
N ARG A 233 1.70 23.93 -0.19
CA ARG A 233 2.40 23.37 -1.35
C ARG A 233 2.45 21.85 -1.27
N TYR A 234 2.53 21.16 -2.40
CA TYR A 234 2.71 19.71 -2.42
C TYR A 234 4.13 19.29 -2.00
N LEU A 235 4.24 18.14 -1.34
CA LEU A 235 5.52 17.47 -1.05
C LEU A 235 6.01 16.66 -2.26
N ASN A 236 7.24 16.14 -2.19
CA ASN A 236 7.81 15.33 -3.28
C ASN A 236 7.10 13.98 -3.37
N GLU A 237 6.39 13.76 -4.46
CA GLU A 237 5.56 12.59 -4.73
C GLU A 237 6.36 11.28 -4.79
N LEU A 238 7.63 11.33 -5.22
CA LEU A 238 8.53 10.17 -5.30
C LEU A 238 8.92 9.57 -3.93
N ASP A 239 8.48 10.17 -2.83
CA ASP A 239 8.63 9.62 -1.48
C ASP A 239 7.27 9.12 -0.97
N ILE A 240 7.20 7.83 -0.67
CA ILE A 240 6.01 7.13 -0.15
C ILE A 240 5.48 7.77 1.15
N GLU A 241 6.35 8.37 1.96
CA GLU A 241 5.94 9.07 3.19
C GLU A 241 5.36 10.47 2.91
N ASN A 242 5.40 10.93 1.65
CA ASN A 242 4.73 12.13 1.18
C ASN A 242 3.42 11.85 0.44
N THR A 243 2.97 10.59 0.34
CA THR A 243 1.65 10.26 -0.20
C THR A 243 0.70 9.66 0.84
N TYR A 244 -0.55 9.50 0.46
CA TYR A 244 -1.59 8.82 1.22
C TYR A 244 -2.08 7.61 0.42
N ASP A 245 -2.33 6.52 1.13
CA ASP A 245 -3.10 5.37 0.66
C ASP A 245 -4.38 5.85 -0.06
N PRO A 246 -4.56 5.57 -1.38
CA PRO A 246 -5.74 5.97 -2.13
C PRO A 246 -7.01 5.18 -1.79
N SER A 247 -6.90 4.06 -1.07
CA SER A 247 -7.99 3.12 -0.77
C SER A 247 -9.28 3.79 -0.26
N PRO A 248 -9.25 4.61 0.81
CA PRO A 248 -10.47 5.25 1.34
C PRO A 248 -10.99 6.41 0.46
N TYR A 249 -10.21 6.91 -0.49
CA TYR A 249 -10.65 7.97 -1.39
C TYR A 249 -11.40 7.40 -2.61
N LEU A 250 -10.97 6.25 -3.12
CA LEU A 250 -11.54 5.59 -4.31
C LEU A 250 -12.49 4.42 -3.98
N GLY A 251 -12.55 3.95 -2.73
CA GLY A 251 -13.47 2.88 -2.32
C GLY A 251 -13.02 1.48 -2.75
N LEU A 252 -11.71 1.27 -2.82
CA LEU A 252 -11.06 0.08 -3.35
C LEU A 252 -9.93 -0.34 -2.40
N ARG A 253 -9.54 -1.62 -2.39
CA ARG A 253 -8.38 -2.09 -1.61
C ARG A 253 -7.09 -1.86 -2.40
N LEU A 254 -6.59 -0.64 -2.34
CA LEU A 254 -5.46 -0.10 -3.14
C LEU A 254 -4.12 -0.05 -2.40
N ASN A 255 -4.04 -0.65 -1.21
CA ASN A 255 -2.83 -0.76 -0.40
C ASN A 255 -2.27 -2.18 -0.49
N ALA A 256 -1.04 -2.36 -0.95
CA ALA A 256 -0.42 -3.66 -1.16
C ALA A 256 -0.22 -4.47 0.14
N ASN A 257 -0.15 -3.81 1.29
CA ASN A 257 -0.07 -4.49 2.60
C ASN A 257 -1.41 -5.15 2.99
N ASP A 258 -2.52 -4.52 2.59
CA ASP A 258 -3.89 -4.99 2.90
C ASP A 258 -4.48 -5.85 1.78
N ASN A 259 -4.01 -5.69 0.54
CA ASN A 259 -4.41 -6.45 -0.63
C ASN A 259 -3.19 -7.13 -1.28
N THR A 260 -2.91 -8.35 -0.85
CA THR A 260 -1.70 -9.09 -1.20
C THR A 260 -1.79 -9.90 -2.50
N ASP A 261 -2.99 -10.23 -2.96
CA ASP A 261 -3.23 -11.32 -3.91
C ASP A 261 -4.40 -11.07 -4.90
N GLN A 262 -5.07 -9.91 -4.83
CA GLN A 262 -6.27 -9.60 -5.62
C GLN A 262 -6.11 -8.32 -6.46
N ILE A 263 -6.72 -8.32 -7.64
CA ILE A 263 -6.95 -7.10 -8.43
C ILE A 263 -8.20 -6.39 -7.88
N PRO A 264 -8.10 -5.11 -7.46
CA PRO A 264 -9.24 -4.38 -6.93
C PRO A 264 -10.27 -4.06 -8.02
N VAL A 265 -11.54 -4.32 -7.72
CA VAL A 265 -12.71 -3.96 -8.53
C VAL A 265 -13.77 -3.32 -7.63
N CYS A 266 -14.67 -2.50 -8.17
CA CYS A 266 -15.79 -2.00 -7.36
C CYS A 266 -16.68 -3.18 -6.94
N GLU A 267 -16.96 -3.32 -5.64
CA GLU A 267 -17.91 -4.33 -5.16
C GLU A 267 -19.34 -4.03 -5.68
N GLY A 268 -19.99 -5.04 -6.25
CA GLY A 268 -21.40 -4.96 -6.68
C GLY A 268 -21.66 -4.47 -8.11
N GLN A 269 -20.74 -4.73 -9.05
CA GLN A 269 -21.04 -4.69 -10.49
C GLN A 269 -22.01 -5.81 -10.91
#